data_AF-G5AYG9-F1
#
_entry.id   AF-G5AYG9-F1
#
_cell.length_a   1.000
_cell.length_b   1.000
_cell.length_c   1.000
_cell.angle_alpha   90.00
_cell.angle_beta   90.00
_cell.angle_gamma   90.00
#
_symmetry.space_group_name_H-M   'P 1'
#
loop_
_entity.id
_entity.type
_entity.pdbx_description
1 polymer ?
#
loop_
_entity_poly.entity_id
_entity_poly.type
_entity_poly.pdbx_seq_one_letter_code
_entity_poly.pdbx_strand_id
1 'polypeptide(L)'
;MKLALLLMLATLPFCCYAGAGCQLLEDAVEKTISPNVTVAEYTEFLQPFISIKSTKEAVKKFKECFLMQSDETLANVQLLM
;
A
#
# COMPACT_ATOMS: atom_id res chain seq x y z
N MET A 1 -13.70 -7.94 -38.67
CA MET A 1 -13.48 -9.00 -37.66
C MET A 1 -12.05 -9.02 -37.10
N LYS A 2 -10.99 -8.93 -37.93
CA LYS A 2 -9.60 -8.85 -37.43
C LYS A 2 -9.30 -7.63 -36.54
N LEU A 3 -9.83 -6.46 -36.89
CA LEU A 3 -9.59 -5.21 -36.16
C LEU A 3 -10.21 -5.21 -34.75
N ALA A 4 -11.44 -5.71 -34.62
CA ALA A 4 -12.12 -5.84 -33.34
C ALA A 4 -11.40 -6.83 -32.42
N LEU A 5 -10.88 -7.94 -32.98
CA LEU A 5 -10.08 -8.91 -32.24
C LEU A 5 -8.77 -8.28 -31.73
N LEU A 6 -8.07 -7.51 -32.57
CA LEU A 6 -6.85 -6.80 -32.16
C LEU A 6 -7.11 -5.77 -31.05
N LEU A 7 -8.23 -5.05 -31.11
CA LEU A 7 -8.62 -4.11 -30.06
C LEU A 7 -8.93 -4.83 -28.74
N MET A 8 -9.64 -5.96 -28.78
CA MET A 8 -9.91 -6.79 -27.59
C MET A 8 -8.62 -7.38 -27.00
N LEU A 9 -7.68 -7.82 -27.83
CA LEU A 9 -6.37 -8.31 -27.37
C LEU A 9 -5.49 -7.19 -26.81
N ALA A 10 -5.63 -5.95 -27.27
CA ALA A 10 -4.89 -4.79 -26.73
C ALA A 10 -5.45 -4.33 -25.37
N THR A 11 -6.74 -4.53 -25.12
CA THR A 11 -7.36 -4.25 -23.81
C THR A 11 -7.19 -5.40 -22.82
N LEU A 12 -6.91 -6.62 -23.29
CA LEU A 12 -6.71 -7.80 -22.44
C LEU A 12 -5.59 -7.63 -21.40
N PRO A 13 -4.40 -7.06 -21.69
CA PRO A 13 -3.38 -6.79 -20.68
C PRO A 13 -3.86 -5.84 -19.58
N PHE A 14 -4.70 -4.87 -19.92
CA PHE A 14 -5.30 -3.95 -18.94
C PHE A 14 -6.40 -4.63 -18.11
N CYS A 15 -7.19 -5.54 -18.71
CA CYS A 15 -8.22 -6.30 -18.00
C CYS A 15 -7.66 -7.50 -17.20
N CYS A 16 -6.51 -8.05 -17.62
CA CYS A 16 -5.80 -9.14 -16.97
C CYS A 16 -4.72 -8.65 -16.00
N TYR A 17 -4.54 -7.33 -15.85
CA TYR A 17 -3.90 -6.71 -14.68
C TYR A 17 -4.80 -6.79 -13.43
N ALA A 18 -5.58 -7.86 -13.31
CA ALA A 18 -6.37 -8.19 -12.13
C ALA A 18 -5.56 -9.01 -11.11
N GLY A 19 -4.23 -9.10 -11.30
CA GLY A 19 -3.30 -9.84 -10.45
C GLY A 19 -2.36 -8.97 -9.61
N ALA A 20 -2.33 -7.65 -9.82
CA ALA A 20 -1.62 -6.71 -8.95
C ALA A 20 -2.65 -5.96 -8.13
N GLY A 21 -2.41 -5.80 -6.83
CA GLY A 21 -3.33 -5.14 -5.93
C GLY A 21 -3.50 -3.66 -6.24
N CYS A 22 -4.21 -2.96 -5.37
CA CYS A 22 -4.22 -1.50 -5.41
C CYS A 22 -2.80 -1.00 -5.06
N GLN A 23 -2.10 -0.37 -6.01
CA GLN A 23 -0.74 0.14 -5.78
C GLN A 23 -0.64 1.01 -4.54
N LEU A 24 -1.65 1.84 -4.29
CA LEU A 24 -1.71 2.68 -3.09
C LEU A 24 -1.74 1.85 -1.79
N LEU A 25 -2.41 0.71 -1.80
CA LEU A 25 -2.44 -0.21 -0.66
C LEU A 25 -1.10 -0.92 -0.50
N GLU A 26 -0.48 -1.37 -1.60
CA GLU A 26 0.85 -1.98 -1.59
C GLU A 26 1.89 -1.01 -1.02
N ASP A 27 1.92 0.23 -1.51
CA ASP A 27 2.81 1.29 -1.01
C ASP A 27 2.53 1.62 0.46
N ALA A 28 1.26 1.59 0.89
CA ALA A 28 0.88 1.81 2.28
C ALA A 28 1.39 0.68 3.20
N VAL A 29 1.29 -0.57 2.77
CA VAL A 29 1.84 -1.73 3.50
C VAL A 29 3.35 -1.61 3.58
N GLU A 30 4.04 -1.38 2.46
CA GLU A 30 5.50 -1.25 2.40
C GLU A 30 6.01 -0.16 3.35
N LYS A 31 5.39 1.03 3.32
CA LYS A 31 5.76 2.13 4.21
C LYS A 31 5.39 1.87 5.67
N THR A 32 4.35 1.08 5.93
CA THR A 32 3.97 0.68 7.30
C THR A 32 5.04 -0.22 7.91
N ILE A 33 5.45 -1.26 7.19
CA ILE A 33 6.38 -2.28 7.70
C ILE A 33 7.85 -1.89 7.60
N SER A 34 8.21 -0.90 6.77
CA SER A 34 9.61 -0.50 6.61
C SER A 34 10.15 0.20 7.86
N PRO A 35 11.24 -0.29 8.48
CA PRO A 35 11.88 0.35 9.64
C PRO A 35 12.57 1.67 9.28
N ASN A 36 12.84 1.90 7.98
CA ASN A 36 13.51 3.10 7.48
C ASN A 36 12.55 4.28 7.26
N VAL A 37 11.23 4.05 7.35
CA VAL A 37 10.22 5.11 7.21
C VAL A 37 9.88 5.65 8.58
N THR A 38 10.10 6.94 8.80
CA THR A 38 9.78 7.62 10.05
C THR A 38 8.26 7.78 10.23
N VAL A 39 7.82 8.02 11.47
CA VAL A 39 6.42 8.35 11.78
C VAL A 39 5.95 9.59 11.01
N ALA A 40 6.83 10.58 10.84
CA ALA A 40 6.51 11.80 10.11
C ALA A 40 6.28 11.54 8.62
N GLU A 41 7.19 10.82 7.96
CA GLU A 41 7.06 10.45 6.54
C GLU A 41 5.83 9.58 6.27
N TYR A 42 5.55 8.62 7.15
CA TYR A 42 4.34 7.81 7.05
C TYR A 42 3.05 8.62 7.20
N THR A 43 3.04 9.54 8.18
CA THR A 43 1.88 10.42 8.40
C THR A 43 1.65 11.34 7.20
N GLU A 44 2.73 11.88 6.62
CA GLU A 44 2.65 12.73 5.42
C GLU A 44 2.13 11.94 4.22
N PHE A 45 2.61 10.72 4.02
CA PHE A 45 2.11 9.83 2.97
C PHE A 45 0.60 9.58 3.06
N LEU A 46 0.06 9.41 4.28
CA LEU A 46 -1.38 9.20 4.51
C LEU A 46 -2.19 10.49 4.67
N GLN A 47 -1.56 11.68 4.58
CA GLN A 47 -2.22 12.96 4.79
C GLN A 47 -3.50 13.16 3.93
N PRO A 48 -3.60 12.69 2.67
CA PRO A 48 -4.84 12.76 1.89
C PRO A 48 -6.04 12.02 2.51
N PHE A 49 -5.79 11.07 3.41
CA PHE A 49 -6.81 10.25 4.08
C PHE A 49 -7.06 10.68 5.53
N ILE A 50 -6.31 11.65 6.05
CA ILE A 50 -6.41 12.14 7.42
C ILE A 50 -7.33 13.38 7.43
N SER A 51 -8.60 13.16 7.79
CA SER A 51 -9.60 14.24 7.85
C SER A 51 -9.70 14.94 9.20
N ILE A 52 -9.29 14.27 10.29
CA ILE A 52 -9.43 14.78 11.67
C ILE A 52 -8.21 14.47 12.53
N LYS A 53 -8.05 15.23 13.62
CA LYS A 53 -6.92 15.11 14.55
C LYS A 53 -6.80 13.70 15.14
N SER A 54 -7.91 13.06 15.51
CA SER A 54 -7.88 11.71 16.08
C SER A 54 -7.35 10.67 15.10
N THR A 55 -7.70 10.77 13.81
CA THR A 55 -7.13 9.92 12.75
C THR A 55 -5.63 10.13 12.61
N LYS A 56 -5.16 11.38 12.68
CA LYS A 56 -3.72 11.68 12.65
C LYS A 56 -2.96 10.99 13.80
N GLU A 57 -3.50 11.06 15.01
CA GLU A 57 -2.88 10.40 16.18
C GLU A 57 -2.97 8.87 16.10
N ALA A 58 -4.04 8.32 15.54
CA ALA A 58 -4.14 6.89 15.27
C ALA A 58 -3.09 6.42 14.24
N VAL A 59 -2.90 7.16 13.15
CA VAL A 59 -1.88 6.87 12.11
C VAL A 59 -0.47 6.88 12.70
N LYS A 60 -0.15 7.88 13.54
CA LYS A 60 1.15 7.93 14.22
C LYS A 60 1.38 6.71 15.11
N LYS A 61 0.43 6.41 16.00
CA LYS A 61 0.51 5.25 16.90
C LYS A 61 0.60 3.94 16.15
N PHE A 62 -0.15 3.82 15.04
CA PHE A 62 -0.10 2.67 14.18
C PHE A 62 1.32 2.44 13.65
N LYS A 63 1.97 3.48 13.13
CA LYS A 63 3.37 3.37 12.68
C LYS A 63 4.34 3.05 13.82
N GLU A 64 4.19 3.69 14.98
CA GLU A 64 5.00 3.40 16.16
C GLU A 64 4.90 1.93 16.59
N CYS A 65 3.72 1.33 16.52
CA CYS A 65 3.53 -0.09 16.81
C CYS A 65 4.37 -1.00 15.90
N PHE A 66 4.44 -0.68 14.59
CA PHE A 66 5.26 -1.44 13.63
C PHE A 66 6.75 -1.22 13.84
N LEU A 67 7.18 -0.01 14.20
CA LEU A 67 8.58 0.27 14.53
C LEU A 67 9.08 -0.48 15.78
N MET A 68 8.18 -0.97 16.63
CA MET A 68 8.52 -1.81 17.78
C MET A 68 8.54 -3.33 17.47
N GLN A 69 8.14 -3.75 16.27
CA GLN A 69 8.14 -5.17 15.88
C GLN A 69 9.56 -5.63 15.49
N SER A 70 9.80 -6.94 15.55
CA SER A 70 11.03 -7.53 15.02
C SER A 70 11.03 -7.56 13.49
N ASP A 71 12.21 -7.61 12.88
CA ASP A 71 12.36 -7.75 11.41
C ASP A 71 11.62 -8.98 10.87
N GLU A 72 11.61 -10.08 11.62
CA GLU A 72 10.85 -11.30 11.28
C GLU A 72 9.34 -11.04 11.25
N THR A 73 8.81 -10.37 12.27
CA THR A 73 7.38 -10.01 12.30
C THR A 73 7.02 -9.07 11.15
N LEU A 74 7.87 -8.08 10.86
CA LEU A 74 7.69 -7.15 9.74
C LEU A 74 7.67 -7.88 8.39
N ALA A 75 8.60 -8.82 8.18
CA ALA A 75 8.64 -9.64 6.97
C ALA A 75 7.40 -10.55 6.84
N ASN A 76 6.90 -11.09 7.95
CA ASN A 76 5.70 -11.94 7.94
C ASN A 76 4.43 -11.18 7.56
N VAL A 77 4.33 -9.87 7.89
CA VAL A 77 3.18 -9.05 7.47
C VAL A 77 3.13 -8.91 5.94
N GLN A 78 4.27 -8.85 5.28
CA GLN A 78 4.33 -8.81 3.81
C GLN A 78 3.79 -10.10 3.16
N LEU A 79 3.83 -11.23 3.85
CA LEU A 79 3.31 -12.51 3.34
C LEU A 79 1.80 -12.66 3.53
N LEU A 80 1.19 -11.85 4.40
CA LEU A 80 -0.26 -11.87 4.66
C LEU A 80 -1.05 -11.05 3.62
N MET A 81 -0.40 -10.05 3.03
CA MET A 81 -1.00 -9.10 2.08
C MET A 81 -0.84 -9.59 0.65
#